data_AF-C8Z8P4-F1
#
_entry.id   AF-C8Z8P4-F1
#
_cell.length_a   1.000
_cell.length_b   1.000
_cell.length_c   1.000
_cell.angle_alpha   90.00
_cell.angle_beta   90.00
_cell.angle_gamma   90.00
#
_symmetry.space_group_name_H-M   'P 1'
#
loop_
_entity.id
_entity.type
_entity.pdbx_description
1 polymer ?
#
loop_
_entity_poly.entity_id
_entity_poly.type
_entity_poly.pdbx_seq_one_letter_code
_entity_poly.pdbx_strand_id
1 'polypeptide(L)'
;MSKIDSVLIIGGSGFLGLHLIQQFFDINPKPDIHIFDVRDLPEKLSKQFTFNVDDIKFHKGDLTSPDDMENAINESKANVVVHCASPMHGQNPDIYDIVNVKGTRNVIDMCKKCGVNILVYTSSAGVIFNGQDVHNADETWPIPEVPMDAYNETKAIAEDMVLKANDPSSDFYTVALRPAGIFGPGDRQLVPGLRQVAKLGQSKFQIGDNNNLFDWTYAGNVADAHVLAAQKLLDPKTRTAVSGETFFITNDTPTYFWALARTVWKADGHIDKHVIVLKRPVAICAGYLSEWVSKMLGKEPGLTPFRVKIVCAYRYHNIAKAKKLLGYTPRVGIEEGINKTLAWMDEGL
;
A
#
# COMPACT_ATOMS: atom_id res chain seq x y z
N MET A 1 -22.13 -17.20 12.33
CA MET A 1 -20.84 -16.49 12.16
C MET A 1 -21.06 -15.49 11.04
N SER A 2 -20.67 -14.24 11.24
CA SER A 2 -20.78 -13.20 10.23
C SER A 2 -19.74 -13.47 9.13
N LYS A 3 -20.20 -14.00 8.00
CA LYS A 3 -19.39 -14.51 6.90
C LYS A 3 -19.20 -13.43 5.83
N ILE A 4 -18.04 -13.41 5.18
CA ILE A 4 -17.85 -12.67 3.94
C ILE A 4 -18.50 -13.51 2.84
N ASP A 5 -19.64 -13.08 2.33
CA ASP A 5 -20.38 -13.84 1.32
C ASP A 5 -19.90 -13.47 -0.08
N SER A 6 -19.73 -12.16 -0.32
CA SER A 6 -19.17 -11.62 -1.55
C SER A 6 -18.32 -10.40 -1.25
N VAL A 7 -17.15 -10.32 -1.89
CA VAL A 7 -16.22 -9.20 -1.76
C VAL A 7 -15.97 -8.55 -3.12
N LEU A 8 -16.05 -7.22 -3.18
CA LEU A 8 -15.64 -6.43 -4.33
C LEU A 8 -14.33 -5.70 -4.03
N ILE A 9 -13.26 -6.03 -4.75
CA ILE A 9 -11.94 -5.43 -4.60
C ILE A 9 -11.71 -4.39 -5.70
N ILE A 10 -11.75 -3.12 -5.33
CA ILE A 10 -11.46 -1.98 -6.21
C ILE A 10 -9.94 -1.81 -6.29
N GLY A 11 -9.40 -1.84 -7.51
CA GLY A 11 -7.96 -1.93 -7.76
C GLY A 11 -7.41 -3.37 -7.77
N GLY A 12 -8.29 -4.36 -8.00
CA GLY A 12 -7.96 -5.78 -7.93
C GLY A 12 -6.88 -6.24 -8.92
N SER A 13 -6.73 -5.58 -10.06
CA SER A 13 -5.68 -5.88 -11.06
C SER A 13 -4.33 -5.24 -10.71
N GLY A 14 -4.27 -4.46 -9.62
CA GLY A 14 -3.06 -3.81 -9.13
C GLY A 14 -2.17 -4.70 -8.27
N PHE A 15 -1.01 -4.16 -7.89
CA PHE A 15 -0.02 -4.86 -7.07
C PHE A 15 -0.62 -5.42 -5.77
N LEU A 16 -1.19 -4.57 -4.91
CA LEU A 16 -1.83 -5.04 -3.68
C LEU A 16 -3.11 -5.84 -3.97
N GLY A 17 -3.83 -5.50 -5.05
CA GLY A 17 -5.05 -6.18 -5.50
C GLY A 17 -4.86 -7.68 -5.69
N LEU A 18 -3.79 -8.12 -6.36
CA LEU A 18 -3.50 -9.55 -6.55
C LEU A 18 -3.27 -10.29 -5.22
N HIS A 19 -2.62 -9.64 -4.24
CA HIS A 19 -2.47 -10.21 -2.90
C HIS A 19 -3.79 -10.25 -2.14
N LEU A 20 -4.67 -9.26 -2.33
CA LEU A 20 -6.02 -9.26 -1.75
C LEU A 20 -6.84 -10.42 -2.31
N ILE A 21 -6.85 -10.62 -3.64
CA ILE A 21 -7.53 -11.76 -4.26
C ILE A 21 -7.05 -13.07 -3.63
N GLN A 22 -5.73 -13.25 -3.51
CA GLN A 22 -5.15 -14.43 -2.88
C GLN A 22 -5.64 -14.62 -1.43
N GLN A 23 -5.56 -13.58 -0.58
CA GLN A 23 -5.95 -13.69 0.82
C GLN A 23 -7.46 -13.96 0.98
N PHE A 24 -8.32 -13.38 0.14
CA PHE A 24 -9.75 -13.70 0.14
C PHE A 24 -10.04 -15.10 -0.40
N PHE A 25 -9.27 -15.56 -1.39
CA PHE A 25 -9.38 -16.92 -1.96
C PHE A 25 -9.05 -18.00 -0.92
N ASP A 26 -8.09 -17.72 -0.02
CA ASP A 26 -7.67 -18.64 1.03
C ASP A 26 -8.63 -18.69 2.24
N ILE A 27 -9.65 -17.82 2.29
CA ILE A 27 -10.68 -17.89 3.34
C ILE A 27 -11.53 -19.14 3.16
N ASN A 28 -11.89 -19.79 4.27
CA ASN A 28 -12.83 -20.90 4.28
C ASN A 28 -14.04 -20.62 5.19
N PRO A 29 -15.28 -20.70 4.68
CA PRO A 29 -15.66 -20.89 3.28
C PRO A 29 -15.27 -19.70 2.39
N LYS A 30 -14.80 -20.00 1.17
CA LYS A 30 -14.41 -19.00 0.16
C LYS A 30 -15.59 -18.07 -0.18
N PRO A 31 -15.41 -16.73 -0.17
CA PRO A 31 -16.43 -15.79 -0.65
C PRO A 31 -16.50 -15.81 -2.18
N ASP A 32 -17.59 -15.27 -2.74
CA ASP A 32 -17.57 -14.83 -4.14
C ASP A 32 -16.60 -13.65 -4.27
N ILE A 33 -15.61 -13.76 -5.16
CA ILE A 33 -14.58 -12.72 -5.33
C ILE A 33 -14.84 -11.98 -6.63
N HIS A 34 -15.08 -10.69 -6.48
CA HIS A 34 -15.23 -9.75 -7.57
C HIS A 34 -14.11 -8.72 -7.52
N ILE A 35 -13.66 -8.29 -8.68
CA ILE A 35 -12.67 -7.21 -8.80
C ILE A 35 -13.20 -6.12 -9.70
N PHE A 36 -12.86 -4.88 -9.38
CA PHE A 36 -13.20 -3.70 -10.17
C PHE A 36 -11.92 -2.94 -10.50
N ASP A 37 -11.62 -2.76 -11.77
CA ASP A 37 -10.42 -2.04 -12.22
C ASP A 37 -10.61 -1.53 -13.65
N VAL A 38 -9.90 -0.46 -13.99
CA VAL A 38 -9.83 0.05 -15.37
C VAL A 38 -8.97 -0.85 -16.26
N ARG A 39 -8.12 -1.69 -15.65
CA ARG A 39 -7.25 -2.66 -16.32
C ARG A 39 -7.72 -4.08 -16.08
N ASP A 40 -7.63 -4.90 -17.12
CA ASP A 40 -7.90 -6.32 -17.03
C ASP A 40 -6.89 -7.02 -16.10
N LEU A 41 -7.26 -8.18 -15.56
CA LEU A 41 -6.31 -9.03 -14.84
C LEU A 41 -5.15 -9.43 -15.75
N PRO A 42 -3.94 -9.63 -15.20
CA PRO A 42 -2.83 -10.15 -15.98
C PRO A 42 -3.20 -11.48 -16.66
N GLU A 43 -2.96 -11.59 -17.98
CA GLU A 43 -3.23 -12.81 -18.75
C GLU A 43 -2.49 -14.02 -18.18
N LYS A 44 -1.29 -13.80 -17.66
CA LYS A 44 -0.46 -14.82 -17.03
C LYS A 44 -0.25 -14.47 -15.56
N LEU A 45 -0.83 -15.27 -14.67
CA LEU A 45 -0.58 -15.17 -13.24
C LEU A 45 0.77 -15.76 -12.86
N SER A 46 1.37 -15.12 -11.86
CA SER A 46 2.56 -15.61 -11.17
C SER A 46 2.28 -16.92 -10.45
N LYS A 47 3.29 -17.79 -10.38
CA LYS A 47 3.24 -19.01 -9.54
C LYS A 47 3.20 -18.69 -8.04
N GLN A 48 3.44 -17.43 -7.66
CA GLN A 48 3.27 -16.96 -6.29
C GLN A 48 1.80 -16.82 -5.87
N PHE A 49 0.87 -16.85 -6.83
CA PHE A 49 -0.57 -16.85 -6.58
C PHE A 49 -1.17 -18.22 -6.95
N THR A 50 -2.11 -18.69 -6.15
CA THR A 50 -2.74 -20.01 -6.27
C THR A 50 -4.22 -19.95 -6.60
N PHE A 51 -4.82 -18.75 -6.64
CA PHE A 51 -6.20 -18.59 -7.07
C PHE A 51 -6.35 -18.88 -8.57
N ASN A 52 -7.49 -19.46 -8.96
CA ASN A 52 -7.84 -19.60 -10.38
C ASN A 52 -8.53 -18.32 -10.87
N VAL A 53 -8.12 -17.80 -12.03
CA VAL A 53 -8.75 -16.63 -12.67
C VAL A 53 -10.22 -16.86 -12.95
N ASP A 54 -10.61 -18.09 -13.31
CA ASP A 54 -12.01 -18.44 -13.60
C ASP A 54 -12.94 -18.32 -12.38
N ASP A 55 -12.37 -18.35 -11.17
CA ASP A 55 -13.12 -18.14 -9.93
C ASP A 55 -13.32 -16.65 -9.59
N ILE A 56 -12.73 -15.75 -10.37
CA ILE A 56 -12.74 -14.31 -10.14
C ILE A 56 -13.63 -13.63 -11.17
N LYS A 57 -14.62 -12.89 -10.72
CA LYS A 57 -15.50 -12.10 -11.60
C LYS A 57 -14.94 -10.69 -11.79
N PHE A 58 -14.64 -10.33 -13.03
CA PHE A 58 -14.08 -9.02 -13.37
C PHE A 58 -15.13 -8.02 -13.83
N HIS A 59 -15.12 -6.85 -13.21
CA HIS A 59 -15.91 -5.69 -13.56
C HIS A 59 -14.98 -4.58 -14.10
N LYS A 60 -15.01 -4.36 -15.41
CA LYS A 60 -14.22 -3.27 -16.00
C LYS A 60 -14.95 -1.96 -15.82
N GLY A 61 -14.29 -0.98 -15.19
CA GLY A 61 -14.90 0.33 -14.99
C GLY A 61 -13.97 1.34 -14.36
N ASP A 62 -14.36 2.60 -14.44
CA ASP A 62 -13.67 3.72 -13.80
C ASP A 62 -14.34 4.04 -12.47
N LEU A 63 -13.57 4.05 -11.38
CA LEU A 63 -14.11 4.33 -10.04
C LEU A 63 -14.60 5.77 -9.88
N THR A 64 -14.32 6.65 -10.83
CA THR A 64 -14.86 8.00 -10.90
C THR A 64 -16.21 8.08 -11.63
N SER A 65 -16.63 6.99 -12.30
CA SER A 65 -17.97 6.81 -12.89
C SER A 65 -18.93 6.24 -11.84
N PRO A 66 -19.99 6.96 -11.44
CA PRO A 66 -21.00 6.42 -10.53
C PRO A 66 -21.72 5.21 -11.11
N ASP A 67 -22.00 5.21 -12.42
CA ASP A 67 -22.72 4.13 -13.10
C ASP A 67 -21.89 2.84 -13.12
N ASP A 68 -20.59 2.93 -13.41
CA ASP A 68 -19.68 1.76 -13.40
C ASP A 68 -19.61 1.14 -12.00
N MET A 69 -19.48 1.98 -10.98
CA MET A 69 -19.43 1.55 -9.58
C MET A 69 -20.75 0.93 -9.12
N GLU A 70 -21.89 1.54 -9.45
CA GLU A 70 -23.22 1.02 -9.13
C GLU A 70 -23.46 -0.34 -9.78
N ASN A 71 -23.13 -0.48 -11.07
CA ASN A 71 -23.24 -1.76 -11.78
C ASN A 71 -22.39 -2.85 -11.13
N ALA A 72 -21.12 -2.57 -10.84
CA ALA A 72 -20.22 -3.54 -10.22
C ALA A 72 -20.67 -3.97 -8.82
N ILE A 73 -21.17 -3.04 -7.99
CA ILE A 73 -21.68 -3.35 -6.66
C ILE A 73 -22.97 -4.18 -6.75
N ASN A 74 -23.91 -3.80 -7.62
CA ASN A 74 -25.17 -4.52 -7.79
C ASN A 74 -24.97 -5.95 -8.34
N GLU A 75 -24.09 -6.12 -9.32
CA GLU A 75 -23.78 -7.44 -9.89
C GLU A 75 -22.99 -8.33 -8.92
N SER A 76 -22.07 -7.74 -8.15
CA SER A 76 -21.31 -8.49 -7.14
C SER A 76 -22.14 -8.87 -5.92
N LYS A 77 -23.19 -8.11 -5.60
CA LYS A 77 -23.96 -8.24 -4.35
C LYS A 77 -23.04 -8.26 -3.13
N ALA A 78 -21.93 -7.53 -3.20
CA ALA A 78 -20.86 -7.58 -2.21
C ALA A 78 -21.34 -6.98 -0.88
N ASN A 79 -21.17 -7.73 0.21
CA ASN A 79 -21.36 -7.19 1.56
C ASN A 79 -20.09 -6.53 2.11
N VAL A 80 -18.94 -6.78 1.45
CA VAL A 80 -17.65 -6.17 1.76
C VAL A 80 -17.06 -5.54 0.49
N VAL A 81 -16.72 -4.27 0.57
CA VAL A 81 -15.92 -3.57 -0.45
C VAL A 81 -14.53 -3.30 0.12
N VAL A 82 -13.49 -3.65 -0.65
CA VAL A 82 -12.11 -3.31 -0.36
C VAL A 82 -11.63 -2.31 -1.40
N HIS A 83 -11.27 -1.10 -0.96
CA HIS A 83 -10.77 -0.05 -1.83
C HIS A 83 -9.27 0.12 -1.69
N CYS A 84 -8.52 -0.46 -2.64
CA CYS A 84 -7.07 -0.37 -2.72
C CYS A 84 -6.56 0.37 -3.97
N ALA A 85 -7.46 0.89 -4.80
CA ALA A 85 -7.09 1.61 -6.01
C ALA A 85 -6.44 2.95 -5.68
N SER A 86 -5.30 3.21 -6.31
CA SER A 86 -4.59 4.48 -6.23
C SER A 86 -3.63 4.62 -7.42
N PRO A 87 -3.37 5.83 -7.95
CA PRO A 87 -2.31 6.03 -8.92
C PRO A 87 -0.95 5.68 -8.31
N MET A 88 0.01 5.30 -9.17
CA MET A 88 1.38 5.08 -8.72
C MET A 88 1.96 6.36 -8.09
N HIS A 89 2.81 6.20 -7.07
CA HIS A 89 3.48 7.34 -6.47
C HIS A 89 4.44 8.01 -7.46
N GLY A 90 4.46 9.35 -7.50
CA GLY A 90 5.26 10.15 -8.44
C GLY A 90 4.56 10.54 -9.74
N GLN A 91 3.27 10.21 -9.92
CA GLN A 91 2.42 10.70 -11.01
C GLN A 91 2.03 12.18 -10.84
N ASN A 92 1.42 12.76 -11.88
CA ASN A 92 0.89 14.13 -11.90
C ASN A 92 -0.05 14.37 -10.70
N PRO A 93 0.15 15.43 -9.87
CA PRO A 93 -0.72 15.76 -8.75
C PRO A 93 -2.23 15.69 -9.03
N ASP A 94 -2.68 16.16 -10.20
CA ASP A 94 -4.10 16.21 -10.56
C ASP A 94 -4.75 14.81 -10.58
N ILE A 95 -3.99 13.77 -10.93
CA ILE A 95 -4.52 12.41 -10.99
C ILE A 95 -4.83 11.86 -9.59
N TYR A 96 -4.11 12.32 -8.56
CA TYR A 96 -4.40 11.89 -7.19
C TYR A 96 -5.71 12.49 -6.69
N ASP A 97 -5.98 13.76 -7.00
CA ASP A 97 -7.26 14.39 -6.66
C ASP A 97 -8.43 13.66 -7.34
N ILE A 98 -8.27 13.33 -8.62
CA ILE A 98 -9.29 12.60 -9.37
C ILE A 98 -9.53 11.21 -8.76
N VAL A 99 -8.47 10.42 -8.59
CA VAL A 99 -8.63 9.00 -8.21
C VAL A 99 -8.75 8.80 -6.70
N ASN A 100 -7.85 9.39 -5.91
CA ASN A 100 -7.87 9.19 -4.45
C ASN A 100 -8.99 9.99 -3.79
N VAL A 101 -9.32 11.20 -4.23
CA VAL A 101 -10.35 12.03 -3.57
C VAL A 101 -11.72 11.82 -4.20
N LYS A 102 -11.92 12.25 -5.46
CA LYS A 102 -13.24 12.14 -6.12
C LYS A 102 -13.68 10.69 -6.25
N GLY A 103 -12.75 9.83 -6.64
CA GLY A 103 -12.96 8.39 -6.72
C GLY A 103 -13.41 7.76 -5.41
N THR A 104 -12.69 8.02 -4.31
CA THR A 104 -13.08 7.48 -2.99
C THR A 104 -14.44 8.01 -2.53
N ARG A 105 -14.77 9.28 -2.83
CA ARG A 105 -16.10 9.82 -2.56
C ARG A 105 -17.18 9.02 -3.30
N ASN A 106 -16.99 8.76 -4.59
CA ASN A 106 -17.91 7.95 -5.38
C ASN A 106 -18.07 6.52 -4.82
N VAL A 107 -16.97 5.89 -4.40
CA VAL A 107 -17.01 4.57 -3.75
C VAL A 107 -17.87 4.61 -2.49
N ILE A 108 -17.69 5.60 -1.61
CA ILE A 108 -18.48 5.77 -0.39
C ILE A 108 -19.96 5.93 -0.72
N ASP A 109 -20.28 6.85 -1.65
CA ASP A 109 -21.66 7.17 -2.01
C ASP A 109 -22.37 5.96 -2.61
N MET A 110 -21.70 5.22 -3.50
CA MET A 110 -22.28 4.02 -4.14
C MET A 110 -22.39 2.84 -3.17
N CYS A 111 -21.44 2.67 -2.24
CA CYS A 111 -21.56 1.67 -1.17
C CYS A 111 -22.83 1.91 -0.34
N LYS A 112 -23.06 3.16 0.08
CA LYS A 112 -24.25 3.53 0.85
C LYS A 112 -25.54 3.36 0.03
N LYS A 113 -25.54 3.83 -1.23
CA LYS A 113 -26.69 3.73 -2.13
C LYS A 113 -27.11 2.27 -2.38
N CYS A 114 -26.14 1.37 -2.57
CA CYS A 114 -26.38 -0.02 -2.92
C CYS A 114 -26.48 -0.96 -1.71
N GLY A 115 -26.38 -0.44 -0.48
CA GLY A 115 -26.54 -1.23 0.75
C GLY A 115 -25.35 -2.14 1.10
N VAL A 116 -24.14 -1.77 0.70
CA VAL A 116 -22.91 -2.43 1.18
C VAL A 116 -22.76 -2.17 2.68
N ASN A 117 -22.42 -3.19 3.48
CA ASN A 117 -22.29 -3.03 4.93
C ASN A 117 -20.88 -2.55 5.33
N ILE A 118 -19.85 -2.95 4.59
CA ILE A 118 -18.45 -2.79 5.02
C ILE A 118 -17.58 -2.19 3.92
N LEU A 119 -16.83 -1.16 4.28
CA LEU A 119 -15.78 -0.57 3.44
C LEU A 119 -14.43 -0.61 4.16
N VAL A 120 -13.50 -1.41 3.63
CA VAL A 120 -12.09 -1.43 4.06
C VAL A 120 -11.27 -0.62 3.07
N TYR A 121 -10.69 0.49 3.53
CA TYR A 121 -9.89 1.38 2.69
C TYR A 121 -8.39 1.20 2.93
N THR A 122 -7.62 1.05 1.86
CA THR A 122 -6.16 1.11 1.93
C THR A 122 -5.72 2.57 1.92
N SER A 123 -5.34 3.10 3.08
CA SER A 123 -4.66 4.38 3.23
C SER A 123 -3.13 4.22 3.04
N SER A 124 -2.31 5.02 3.71
CA SER A 124 -0.84 4.98 3.64
C SER A 124 -0.26 5.36 5.00
N ALA A 125 0.81 4.69 5.44
CA ALA A 125 1.55 5.16 6.62
C ALA A 125 2.19 6.55 6.39
N GLY A 126 2.38 6.95 5.13
CA GLY A 126 2.89 8.26 4.77
C GLY A 126 1.94 9.44 5.04
N VAL A 127 0.66 9.21 5.34
CA VAL A 127 -0.31 10.30 5.60
C VAL A 127 0.09 11.18 6.80
N ILE A 128 0.88 10.65 7.74
CA ILE A 128 1.40 11.40 8.90
C ILE A 128 2.78 12.02 8.66
N PHE A 129 3.41 11.78 7.50
CA PHE A 129 4.79 12.17 7.24
C PHE A 129 4.87 13.53 6.54
N ASN A 130 5.56 14.49 7.16
CA ASN A 130 5.83 15.83 6.62
C ASN A 130 7.34 16.08 6.38
N GLY A 131 8.14 15.01 6.35
CA GLY A 131 9.59 15.09 6.22
C GLY A 131 10.36 15.16 7.54
N GLN A 132 9.70 15.27 8.69
CA GLN A 132 10.36 15.10 9.99
C GLN A 132 10.43 13.62 10.37
N ASP A 133 11.33 13.32 11.30
CA ASP A 133 11.49 11.96 11.81
C ASP A 133 10.22 11.50 12.55
N VAL A 134 9.77 10.29 12.23
CA VAL A 134 8.62 9.60 12.82
C VAL A 134 9.14 8.38 13.57
N HIS A 135 9.07 8.44 14.89
CA HIS A 135 9.59 7.42 15.79
C HIS A 135 8.44 6.68 16.48
N ASN A 136 8.26 5.41 16.15
CA ASN A 136 7.29 4.52 16.78
C ASN A 136 5.87 5.10 16.85
N ALA A 137 5.44 5.79 15.79
CA ALA A 137 4.15 6.48 15.79
C ALA A 137 2.98 5.51 15.83
N ASP A 138 2.00 5.78 16.70
CA ASP A 138 0.71 5.10 16.70
C ASP A 138 -0.37 5.96 16.03
N GLU A 139 -1.60 5.47 15.98
CA GLU A 139 -2.70 6.13 15.28
C GLU A 139 -3.15 7.46 15.89
N THR A 140 -2.64 7.85 17.07
CA THR A 140 -2.87 9.18 17.66
C THR A 140 -2.01 10.27 17.04
N TRP A 141 -1.00 9.90 16.25
CA TRP A 141 -0.14 10.85 15.56
C TRP A 141 -0.93 11.70 14.55
N PRO A 142 -0.81 13.04 14.59
CA PRO A 142 -1.66 13.91 13.78
C PRO A 142 -1.31 13.83 12.29
N ILE A 143 -2.33 13.99 11.45
CA ILE A 143 -2.13 14.38 10.05
C ILE A 143 -1.52 15.79 10.04
N PRO A 144 -0.40 16.01 9.33
CA PRO A 144 0.26 17.31 9.32
C PRO A 144 -0.57 18.35 8.57
N GLU A 145 -0.54 19.61 9.04
CA GLU A 145 -1.19 20.74 8.36
C GLU A 145 -0.60 21.00 6.97
N VAL A 146 0.71 20.77 6.82
CA VAL A 146 1.43 20.87 5.55
C VAL A 146 1.90 19.47 5.14
N PRO A 147 1.29 18.85 4.11
CA PRO A 147 1.68 17.54 3.62
C PRO A 147 3.07 17.57 2.96
N MET A 148 3.74 16.41 2.93
CA MET A 148 5.03 16.28 2.23
C MET A 148 4.88 16.26 0.71
N ASP A 149 3.80 15.67 0.21
CA ASP A 149 3.51 15.52 -1.21
C ASP A 149 2.00 15.32 -1.46
N ALA A 150 1.57 15.53 -2.71
CA ALA A 150 0.17 15.42 -3.12
C ALA A 150 -0.42 14.01 -2.95
N TYR A 151 0.41 12.96 -3.04
CA TYR A 151 -0.07 11.60 -2.82
C TYR A 151 -0.50 11.42 -1.36
N ASN A 152 0.37 11.76 -0.40
CA ASN A 152 0.06 11.62 1.02
C ASN A 152 -1.08 12.55 1.45
N GLU A 153 -1.16 13.76 0.89
CA GLU A 153 -2.28 14.69 1.10
C GLU A 153 -3.61 14.08 0.67
N THR A 154 -3.71 13.65 -0.59
CA THR A 154 -4.97 13.09 -1.11
C THR A 154 -5.36 11.78 -0.43
N LYS A 155 -4.39 10.95 -0.01
CA LYS A 155 -4.66 9.74 0.79
C LYS A 155 -5.20 10.11 2.18
N ALA A 156 -4.70 11.17 2.81
CA ALA A 156 -5.20 11.66 4.09
C ALA A 156 -6.63 12.22 3.98
N ILE A 157 -6.91 13.00 2.93
CA ILE A 157 -8.27 13.51 2.65
C ILE A 157 -9.24 12.33 2.44
N ALA A 158 -8.84 11.34 1.63
CA ALA A 158 -9.64 10.15 1.37
C ALA A 158 -9.89 9.31 2.64
N GLU A 159 -8.86 9.15 3.48
CA GLU A 159 -9.00 8.49 4.77
C GLU A 159 -10.03 9.19 5.66
N ASP A 160 -9.93 10.51 5.83
CA ASP A 160 -10.88 11.31 6.62
C ASP A 160 -12.32 11.16 6.10
N MET A 161 -12.52 11.16 4.77
CA MET A 161 -13.84 10.91 4.17
C MET A 161 -14.38 9.53 4.52
N VAL A 162 -13.56 8.48 4.43
CA VAL A 162 -13.96 7.10 4.75
C VAL A 162 -14.34 6.97 6.23
N LEU A 163 -13.55 7.54 7.14
CA LEU A 163 -13.82 7.47 8.57
C LEU A 163 -15.10 8.23 8.94
N LYS A 164 -15.30 9.43 8.38
CA LYS A 164 -16.54 10.22 8.58
C LYS A 164 -17.77 9.57 7.97
N ALA A 165 -17.59 8.74 6.94
CA ALA A 165 -18.69 8.03 6.33
C ALA A 165 -19.24 6.89 7.20
N ASN A 166 -18.48 6.43 8.21
CA ASN A 166 -18.89 5.39 9.15
C ASN A 166 -20.20 5.76 9.83
N ASP A 167 -21.23 4.95 9.60
CA ASP A 167 -22.59 5.20 10.09
C ASP A 167 -23.23 3.90 10.58
N PRO A 168 -23.03 3.55 11.88
CA PRO A 168 -23.66 2.40 12.50
C PRO A 168 -25.19 2.42 12.47
N SER A 169 -25.82 3.61 12.36
CA SER A 169 -27.28 3.72 12.33
C SER A 169 -27.88 3.25 11.00
N SER A 170 -27.09 3.33 9.92
CA SER A 170 -27.42 2.84 8.58
C SER A 170 -26.77 1.49 8.27
N ASP A 171 -26.22 0.79 9.28
CA ASP A 171 -25.46 -0.46 9.15
C ASP A 171 -24.26 -0.39 8.16
N PHE A 172 -23.62 0.78 8.07
CA PHE A 172 -22.45 1.01 7.22
C PHE A 172 -21.20 1.27 8.06
N TYR A 173 -20.24 0.35 8.02
CA TYR A 173 -19.03 0.42 8.83
C TYR A 173 -17.79 0.52 7.95
N THR A 174 -16.88 1.40 8.35
CA THR A 174 -15.65 1.64 7.61
C THR A 174 -14.42 1.43 8.49
N VAL A 175 -13.28 1.21 7.85
CA VAL A 175 -11.97 1.14 8.49
C VAL A 175 -10.89 1.55 7.49
N ALA A 176 -9.83 2.20 7.97
CA ALA A 176 -8.68 2.56 7.14
C ALA A 176 -7.40 1.87 7.59
N LEU A 177 -6.67 1.27 6.64
CA LEU A 177 -5.40 0.59 6.91
C LEU A 177 -4.25 1.42 6.34
N ARG A 178 -3.23 1.71 7.16
CA ARG A 178 -2.06 2.52 6.81
C ARG A 178 -0.82 1.63 6.64
N PRO A 179 -0.65 0.95 5.49
CA PRO A 179 0.53 0.13 5.23
C PRO A 179 1.78 0.99 5.02
N ALA A 180 2.95 0.46 5.42
CA ALA A 180 4.25 1.10 5.23
C ALA A 180 5.15 0.29 4.28
N GLY A 181 5.78 0.95 3.30
CA GLY A 181 6.85 0.37 2.48
C GLY A 181 6.50 -0.98 1.85
N ILE A 182 5.39 -1.05 1.10
CA ILE A 182 4.87 -2.32 0.57
C ILE A 182 5.82 -2.89 -0.48
N PHE A 183 6.13 -4.19 -0.39
CA PHE A 183 6.90 -4.95 -1.39
C PHE A 183 6.39 -6.39 -1.50
N GLY A 184 6.66 -7.07 -2.61
CA GLY A 184 6.11 -8.40 -2.88
C GLY A 184 6.03 -8.71 -4.38
N PRO A 185 5.64 -9.94 -4.75
CA PRO A 185 5.23 -10.28 -6.12
C PRO A 185 4.24 -9.25 -6.69
N GLY A 186 4.53 -8.68 -7.86
CA GLY A 186 3.74 -7.60 -8.45
C GLY A 186 4.27 -6.19 -8.19
N ASP A 187 5.31 -6.03 -7.35
CA ASP A 187 5.98 -4.74 -7.12
C ASP A 187 6.62 -4.20 -8.41
N ARG A 188 6.31 -2.95 -8.74
CA ARG A 188 6.80 -2.24 -9.95
C ARG A 188 7.73 -1.08 -9.64
N GLN A 189 7.98 -0.75 -8.37
CA GLN A 189 8.71 0.46 -7.98
C GLN A 189 9.93 0.14 -7.11
N LEU A 190 9.76 -0.59 -6.01
CA LEU A 190 10.80 -0.69 -4.99
C LEU A 190 11.90 -1.70 -5.39
N VAL A 191 11.59 -2.99 -5.42
CA VAL A 191 12.56 -4.03 -5.75
C VAL A 191 13.08 -3.90 -7.19
N PRO A 192 12.25 -3.57 -8.21
CA PRO A 192 12.76 -3.26 -9.55
C PRO A 192 13.74 -2.08 -9.58
N GLY A 193 13.46 -1.01 -8.83
CA GLY A 193 14.37 0.13 -8.68
C GLY A 193 15.70 -0.29 -8.04
N LEU A 194 15.65 -1.14 -7.02
CA LEU A 194 16.85 -1.69 -6.38
C LEU A 194 17.69 -2.55 -7.33
N ARG A 195 17.07 -3.44 -8.12
CA ARG A 195 17.80 -4.22 -9.16
C ARG A 195 18.46 -3.29 -10.18
N GLN A 196 17.76 -2.23 -10.60
CA GLN A 196 18.32 -1.25 -11.54
C GLN A 196 19.54 -0.53 -10.96
N VAL A 197 19.51 -0.15 -9.68
CA VAL A 197 20.65 0.47 -8.98
C VAL A 197 21.87 -0.47 -8.97
N ALA A 198 21.68 -1.76 -8.71
CA ALA A 198 22.76 -2.75 -8.77
C ALA A 198 23.31 -2.93 -10.20
N LYS A 199 22.43 -3.07 -11.20
CA LYS A 199 22.81 -3.17 -12.62
C LYS A 199 23.64 -1.98 -13.12
N LEU A 200 23.37 -0.78 -12.60
CA LEU A 200 24.12 0.44 -12.91
C LEU A 200 25.43 0.58 -12.10
N GLY A 201 25.77 -0.39 -11.25
CA GLY A 201 26.95 -0.34 -10.38
C GLY A 201 26.87 0.75 -9.29
N GLN A 202 25.64 1.17 -8.94
CA GLN A 202 25.37 2.25 -8.00
C GLN A 202 25.02 1.76 -6.59
N SER A 203 24.84 0.45 -6.39
CA SER A 203 24.53 -0.18 -5.10
C SER A 203 25.63 0.00 -4.04
N LYS A 204 26.85 0.35 -4.46
CA LYS A 204 27.95 0.75 -3.58
C LYS A 204 27.75 2.10 -2.89
N PHE A 205 26.81 2.94 -3.35
CA PHE A 205 26.56 4.25 -2.76
C PHE A 205 25.49 4.17 -1.68
N GLN A 206 25.77 4.72 -0.50
CA GLN A 206 24.83 4.86 0.59
C GLN A 206 24.61 6.34 0.90
N ILE A 207 23.35 6.75 1.03
CA ILE A 207 22.97 8.10 1.46
C ILE A 207 22.66 8.05 2.96
N GLY A 208 23.34 8.90 3.73
CA GLY A 208 23.24 8.94 5.18
C GLY A 208 23.95 7.76 5.85
N ASP A 209 23.98 7.80 7.18
CA ASP A 209 24.77 6.87 7.99
C ASP A 209 24.04 5.53 8.25
N ASN A 210 22.82 5.36 7.71
CA ASN A 210 21.98 4.16 7.85
C ASN A 210 21.66 3.79 9.30
N ASN A 211 21.51 4.78 10.18
CA ASN A 211 21.01 4.57 11.53
C ASN A 211 19.48 4.69 11.61
N ASN A 212 18.83 5.18 10.55
CA ASN A 212 17.40 5.40 10.50
C ASN A 212 16.62 4.10 10.28
N LEU A 213 15.67 3.85 11.17
CA LEU A 213 14.72 2.74 11.07
C LEU A 213 13.56 3.09 10.14
N PHE A 214 13.14 2.09 9.36
CA PHE A 214 12.04 2.18 8.40
C PHE A 214 11.23 0.88 8.39
N ASP A 215 9.91 0.99 8.25
CA ASP A 215 9.01 -0.16 8.08
C ASP A 215 8.87 -0.58 6.62
N TRP A 216 9.19 -1.83 6.32
CA TRP A 216 8.91 -2.48 5.05
C TRP A 216 7.87 -3.56 5.27
N THR A 217 6.88 -3.69 4.39
CA THR A 217 5.77 -4.63 4.62
C THR A 217 5.54 -5.52 3.41
N TYR A 218 5.51 -6.84 3.64
CA TYR A 218 5.16 -7.78 2.58
C TYR A 218 3.68 -7.60 2.18
N ALA A 219 3.41 -7.49 0.89
CA ALA A 219 2.07 -7.22 0.36
C ALA A 219 1.02 -8.25 0.81
N GLY A 220 1.39 -9.51 0.96
CA GLY A 220 0.49 -10.54 1.48
C GLY A 220 0.09 -10.31 2.94
N ASN A 221 0.99 -9.76 3.78
CA ASN A 221 0.66 -9.38 5.15
C ASN A 221 -0.29 -8.17 5.17
N VAL A 222 -0.08 -7.20 4.27
CA VAL A 222 -1.02 -6.08 4.10
C VAL A 222 -2.39 -6.59 3.71
N ALA A 223 -2.47 -7.54 2.77
CA ALA A 223 -3.72 -8.14 2.35
C ALA A 223 -4.41 -8.96 3.46
N ASP A 224 -3.66 -9.70 4.28
CA ASP A 224 -4.19 -10.42 5.46
C ASP A 224 -4.84 -9.43 6.44
N ALA A 225 -4.24 -8.25 6.65
CA ALA A 225 -4.84 -7.21 7.49
C ALA A 225 -6.20 -6.71 6.95
N HIS A 226 -6.41 -6.67 5.62
CA HIS A 226 -7.70 -6.30 5.02
C HIS A 226 -8.76 -7.36 5.29
N VAL A 227 -8.40 -8.64 5.15
CA VAL A 227 -9.29 -9.77 5.48
C VAL A 227 -9.69 -9.72 6.95
N LEU A 228 -8.70 -9.56 7.85
CA LEU A 228 -8.96 -9.45 9.29
C LEU A 228 -9.87 -8.26 9.60
N ALA A 229 -9.62 -7.09 9.02
CA ALA A 229 -10.45 -5.91 9.23
C ALA A 229 -11.90 -6.15 8.77
N ALA A 230 -12.11 -6.73 7.59
CA ALA A 230 -13.44 -7.09 7.08
C ALA A 230 -14.16 -8.07 8.03
N GLN A 231 -13.48 -9.13 8.48
CA GLN A 231 -14.05 -10.10 9.43
C GLN A 231 -14.42 -9.46 10.77
N LYS A 232 -13.59 -8.55 11.30
CA LYS A 232 -13.87 -7.85 12.56
C LYS A 232 -15.02 -6.87 12.46
N LEU A 233 -15.18 -6.20 11.31
CA LEU A 233 -16.33 -5.34 11.06
C LEU A 233 -17.61 -6.16 10.88
N LEU A 234 -17.53 -7.34 10.28
CA LEU A 234 -18.69 -8.23 10.16
C LEU A 234 -19.18 -8.75 11.51
N ASP A 235 -18.27 -9.07 12.44
CA ASP A 235 -18.64 -9.63 13.75
C ASP A 235 -19.18 -8.56 14.72
N PRO A 236 -20.47 -8.59 15.11
CA PRO A 236 -21.04 -7.64 16.05
C PRO A 236 -20.29 -7.52 17.39
N LYS A 237 -19.57 -8.57 17.80
CA LYS A 237 -18.81 -8.57 19.06
C LYS A 237 -17.53 -7.73 18.99
N THR A 238 -16.96 -7.57 17.80
CA THR A 238 -15.69 -6.83 17.61
C THR A 238 -15.88 -5.53 16.85
N ARG A 239 -16.95 -5.42 16.05
CA ARG A 239 -17.23 -4.31 15.14
C ARG A 239 -17.12 -2.95 15.80
N THR A 240 -17.72 -2.75 16.97
CA THR A 240 -17.72 -1.46 17.67
C THR A 240 -16.33 -0.95 18.00
N ALA A 241 -15.36 -1.84 18.21
CA ALA A 241 -13.98 -1.46 18.53
C ALA A 241 -13.11 -1.19 17.29
N VAL A 242 -13.59 -1.53 16.08
CA VAL A 242 -12.82 -1.45 14.82
C VAL A 242 -13.43 -0.47 13.82
N SER A 243 -14.75 -0.31 13.87
CA SER A 243 -15.51 0.60 13.02
C SER A 243 -15.10 2.06 13.26
N GLY A 244 -14.85 2.78 12.16
CA GLY A 244 -14.43 4.19 12.19
C GLY A 244 -12.99 4.41 12.64
N GLU A 245 -12.17 3.36 12.71
CA GLU A 245 -10.79 3.43 13.18
C GLU A 245 -9.76 3.33 12.04
N THR A 246 -8.54 3.78 12.33
CA THR A 246 -7.35 3.55 11.51
C THR A 246 -6.41 2.55 12.16
N PHE A 247 -5.56 1.89 11.35
CA PHE A 247 -4.55 0.96 11.83
C PHE A 247 -3.26 1.03 11.01
N PHE A 248 -2.10 1.21 11.65
CA PHE A 248 -0.82 1.00 10.98
C PHE A 248 -0.58 -0.49 10.73
N ILE A 249 -0.19 -0.83 9.51
CA ILE A 249 0.09 -2.20 9.08
C ILE A 249 1.54 -2.28 8.62
N THR A 250 2.36 -3.01 9.39
CA THR A 250 3.79 -3.19 9.11
C THR A 250 4.20 -4.66 9.26
N ASN A 251 5.43 -5.02 8.89
CA ASN A 251 5.98 -6.35 9.22
C ASN A 251 6.44 -6.46 10.69
N ASP A 252 6.13 -5.50 11.56
CA ASP A 252 6.49 -5.51 12.99
C ASP A 252 8.00 -5.65 13.28
N THR A 253 8.82 -5.41 12.26
CA THR A 253 10.26 -5.59 12.28
C THR A 253 10.88 -4.38 11.57
N PRO A 254 10.86 -3.18 12.17
CA PRO A 254 11.50 -2.02 11.58
C PRO A 254 12.99 -2.32 11.40
N THR A 255 13.52 -2.00 10.22
CA THR A 255 14.93 -2.27 9.88
C THR A 255 15.62 -0.99 9.50
N TYR A 256 16.96 -0.98 9.52
CA TYR A 256 17.70 0.14 8.95
C TYR A 256 17.35 0.30 7.47
N PHE A 257 17.17 1.54 7.01
CA PHE A 257 16.69 1.82 5.64
C PHE A 257 17.42 1.04 4.54
N TRP A 258 18.76 1.01 4.59
CA TRP A 258 19.58 0.31 3.59
C TRP A 258 19.71 -1.20 3.83
N ALA A 259 19.20 -1.72 4.95
CA ALA A 259 19.18 -3.16 5.19
C ALA A 259 18.34 -3.89 4.14
N LEU A 260 17.14 -3.39 3.82
CA LEU A 260 16.29 -3.97 2.78
C LEU A 260 17.03 -4.03 1.44
N ALA A 261 17.59 -2.90 0.99
CA ALA A 261 18.32 -2.81 -0.28
C ALA A 261 19.45 -3.85 -0.37
N ARG A 262 20.27 -3.96 0.68
CA ARG A 262 21.36 -4.93 0.74
C ARG A 262 20.87 -6.37 0.80
N THR A 263 19.77 -6.66 1.49
CA THR A 263 19.18 -8.00 1.52
C THR A 263 18.64 -8.39 0.14
N VAL A 264 17.98 -7.47 -0.57
CA VAL A 264 17.53 -7.68 -1.96
C VAL A 264 18.72 -7.95 -2.87
N TRP A 265 19.75 -7.11 -2.85
CA TRP A 265 20.93 -7.30 -3.70
C TRP A 265 21.65 -8.61 -3.39
N LYS A 266 21.85 -8.94 -2.11
CA LYS A 266 22.47 -10.19 -1.70
C LYS A 266 21.67 -11.41 -2.21
N ALA A 267 20.34 -11.38 -2.10
CA ALA A 267 19.48 -12.44 -2.59
C ALA A 267 19.49 -12.54 -4.13
N ASP A 268 19.65 -11.42 -4.83
CA ASP A 268 19.82 -11.34 -6.30
C ASP A 268 21.28 -11.58 -6.75
N GLY A 269 22.13 -12.14 -5.86
CA GLY A 269 23.51 -12.52 -6.17
C GLY A 269 24.53 -11.38 -6.24
N HIS A 270 24.15 -10.17 -5.81
CA HIS A 270 24.99 -8.97 -5.86
C HIS A 270 25.40 -8.49 -4.46
N ILE A 271 26.71 -8.44 -4.18
CA ILE A 271 27.25 -7.90 -2.92
C ILE A 271 28.43 -6.98 -3.26
N ASP A 272 28.28 -5.70 -2.92
CA ASP A 272 29.39 -4.76 -3.04
C ASP A 272 30.45 -4.99 -1.96
N LYS A 273 31.72 -4.98 -2.37
CA LYS A 273 32.87 -5.14 -1.45
C LYS A 273 33.06 -3.95 -0.51
N HIS A 274 32.66 -2.77 -0.94
CA HIS A 274 32.84 -1.52 -0.21
C HIS A 274 31.62 -0.63 -0.37
N VAL A 275 31.28 0.10 0.69
CA VAL A 275 30.19 1.07 0.71
C VAL A 275 30.77 2.48 0.77
N ILE A 276 30.43 3.31 -0.21
CA ILE A 276 30.76 4.73 -0.27
C ILE A 276 29.62 5.50 0.40
N VAL A 277 29.88 6.04 1.57
CA VAL A 277 28.87 6.77 2.36
C VAL A 277 28.89 8.25 2.00
N LEU A 278 27.78 8.73 1.45
CA LEU A 278 27.48 10.15 1.26
C LEU A 278 26.73 10.65 2.50
N LYS A 279 27.46 11.31 3.42
CA LYS A 279 26.86 11.92 4.61
C LYS A 279 25.74 12.88 4.21
N ARG A 280 24.69 12.97 5.04
CA ARG A 280 23.46 13.72 4.74
C ARG A 280 23.70 15.14 4.21
N PRO A 281 24.56 16.00 4.80
CA PRO A 281 24.81 17.34 4.26
C PRO A 281 25.41 17.32 2.86
N VAL A 282 26.37 16.41 2.61
CA VAL A 282 27.01 16.23 1.29
C VAL A 282 25.99 15.76 0.27
N ALA A 283 25.14 14.80 0.64
CA ALA A 283 24.08 14.29 -0.23
C ALA A 283 23.02 15.37 -0.56
N ILE A 284 22.66 16.23 0.39
CA ILE A 284 21.77 17.37 0.15
C ILE A 284 22.39 18.34 -0.86
N CYS A 285 23.65 18.73 -0.68
CA CYS A 285 24.35 19.59 -1.63
C CYS A 285 24.44 18.95 -3.02
N ALA A 286 24.76 17.66 -3.10
CA ALA A 286 24.77 16.90 -4.35
C ALA A 286 23.38 16.83 -5.00
N GLY A 287 22.32 16.76 -4.20
CA GLY A 287 20.94 16.83 -4.66
C GLY A 287 20.60 18.15 -5.34
N TYR A 288 20.91 19.29 -4.70
CA TYR A 288 20.70 20.61 -5.31
C TYR A 288 21.51 20.80 -6.61
N LEU A 289 22.75 20.31 -6.63
CA LEU A 289 23.58 20.35 -7.83
C LEU A 289 22.97 19.49 -8.96
N SER A 290 22.51 18.28 -8.62
CA SER A 290 21.84 17.37 -9.55
C SER A 290 20.57 17.99 -10.15
N GLU A 291 19.73 18.65 -9.35
CA GLU A 291 18.55 19.38 -9.84
C GLU A 291 18.91 20.50 -10.80
N TRP A 292 19.92 21.32 -10.45
CA TRP A 292 20.37 22.42 -11.29
C TRP A 292 20.91 21.94 -12.65
N VAL A 293 21.80 20.94 -12.64
CA VAL A 293 22.35 20.36 -13.88
C VAL A 293 21.25 19.72 -14.72
N SER A 294 20.34 18.96 -14.09
CA SER A 294 19.27 18.24 -14.81
C SER A 294 18.30 19.23 -15.46
N LYS A 295 17.98 20.34 -14.79
CA LYS A 295 17.18 21.43 -15.35
C LYS A 295 17.84 22.07 -16.56
N MET A 296 19.15 22.30 -16.54
CA MET A 296 19.88 22.82 -17.71
C MET A 296 19.90 21.84 -18.89
N LEU A 297 19.92 20.54 -18.61
CA LEU A 297 19.98 19.47 -19.63
C LEU A 297 18.59 18.98 -20.08
N GLY A 298 17.50 19.50 -19.53
CA GLY A 298 16.14 19.03 -19.81
C GLY A 298 15.90 17.57 -19.39
N LYS A 299 16.57 17.11 -18.32
CA LYS A 299 16.48 15.75 -17.79
C LYS A 299 15.88 15.74 -16.39
N GLU A 300 15.38 14.58 -15.97
CA GLU A 300 14.94 14.35 -14.60
C GLU A 300 16.14 14.08 -13.67
N PRO A 301 16.22 14.72 -12.49
CA PRO A 301 17.31 14.51 -11.55
C PRO A 301 17.25 13.13 -10.87
N GLY A 302 18.39 12.44 -10.84
CA GLY A 302 18.53 11.14 -10.16
C GLY A 302 18.55 11.27 -8.63
N LEU A 303 19.19 12.32 -8.11
CA LEU A 303 19.23 12.65 -6.69
C LEU A 303 18.63 14.05 -6.47
N THR A 304 17.81 14.20 -5.45
CA THR A 304 17.23 15.48 -5.04
C THR A 304 17.36 15.65 -3.52
N PRO A 305 17.41 16.88 -2.99
CA PRO A 305 17.39 17.11 -1.54
C PRO A 305 16.16 16.47 -0.88
N PHE A 306 15.03 16.46 -1.58
CA PHE A 306 13.80 15.79 -1.18
C PHE A 306 14.00 14.28 -0.99
N ARG A 307 14.59 13.58 -1.98
CA ARG A 307 14.90 12.15 -1.87
C ARG A 307 15.88 11.86 -0.73
N VAL A 308 16.89 12.72 -0.55
CA VAL A 308 17.86 12.58 0.56
C VAL A 308 17.15 12.70 1.92
N LYS A 309 16.21 13.65 2.07
CA LYS A 309 15.43 13.83 3.29
C LYS A 309 14.59 12.60 3.60
N ILE A 310 13.93 12.01 2.60
CA ILE A 310 13.15 10.78 2.76
C ILE A 310 14.03 9.59 3.16
N VAL A 311 15.13 9.38 2.43
CA VAL A 311 16.05 8.23 2.65
C VAL A 311 16.73 8.30 4.02
N CYS A 312 16.99 9.50 4.54
CA CYS A 312 17.64 9.69 5.83
C CYS A 312 16.68 9.73 7.03
N ALA A 313 15.36 9.79 6.82
CA ALA A 313 14.40 9.97 7.91
C ALA A 313 14.13 8.66 8.67
N TYR A 314 13.92 8.75 9.99
CA TYR A 314 13.31 7.67 10.75
C TYR A 314 11.82 7.63 10.44
N ARG A 315 11.29 6.45 10.08
CA ARG A 315 9.88 6.28 9.72
C ARG A 315 9.41 4.88 10.09
N TYR A 316 9.11 4.70 11.38
CA TYR A 316 8.57 3.44 11.88
C TYR A 316 7.41 3.64 12.84
N HIS A 317 6.52 2.65 12.91
CA HIS A 317 5.18 2.78 13.47
C HIS A 317 4.89 1.67 14.47
N ASN A 318 4.06 1.99 15.45
CA ASN A 318 3.58 1.06 16.46
C ASN A 318 2.29 0.40 15.98
N ILE A 319 2.29 -0.92 15.84
CA ILE A 319 1.13 -1.71 15.39
C ILE A 319 0.40 -2.42 16.53
N ALA A 320 0.62 -2.04 17.78
CA ALA A 320 -0.01 -2.67 18.95
C ALA A 320 -1.54 -2.65 18.86
N LYS A 321 -2.13 -1.58 18.29
CA LYS A 321 -3.57 -1.47 18.06
C LYS A 321 -4.07 -2.52 17.07
N ALA A 322 -3.37 -2.70 15.93
CA ALA A 322 -3.71 -3.71 14.93
C ALA A 322 -3.60 -5.14 15.51
N LYS A 323 -2.54 -5.43 16.27
CA LYS A 323 -2.39 -6.71 16.98
C LYS A 323 -3.55 -6.97 17.93
N LYS A 324 -3.93 -5.98 18.74
CA LYS A 324 -4.95 -6.12 19.78
C LYS A 324 -6.36 -6.25 19.21
N LEU A 325 -6.73 -5.39 18.25
CA LEU A 325 -8.13 -5.27 17.80
C LEU A 325 -8.41 -6.10 16.53
N LEU A 326 -7.45 -6.20 15.62
CA LEU A 326 -7.58 -7.02 14.41
C LEU A 326 -7.10 -8.46 14.62
N GLY A 327 -6.23 -8.69 15.61
CA GLY A 327 -5.49 -9.96 15.72
C GLY A 327 -4.36 -10.06 14.70
N TYR A 328 -3.96 -8.93 14.11
CA TYR A 328 -2.96 -8.89 13.04
C TYR A 328 -1.58 -9.30 13.55
N THR A 329 -0.97 -10.28 12.90
CA THR A 329 0.43 -10.66 13.09
C THR A 329 1.03 -10.98 11.72
N PRO A 330 2.17 -10.37 11.32
CA PRO A 330 2.80 -10.66 10.04
C PRO A 330 3.12 -12.15 9.89
N ARG A 331 2.68 -12.77 8.79
CA ARG A 331 2.88 -14.20 8.55
C ARG A 331 4.15 -14.49 7.76
N VAL A 332 4.49 -13.57 6.85
CA VAL A 332 5.68 -13.67 5.98
C VAL A 332 6.72 -12.66 6.44
N GLY A 333 7.92 -13.14 6.76
CA GLY A 333 9.05 -12.30 7.15
C GLY A 333 9.62 -11.49 5.98
N ILE A 334 10.48 -10.50 6.26
CA ILE A 334 11.03 -9.63 5.22
C ILE A 334 11.88 -10.43 4.21
N GLU A 335 12.78 -11.29 4.67
CA GLU A 335 13.65 -12.09 3.78
C GLU A 335 12.86 -13.06 2.90
N GLU A 336 11.85 -13.74 3.47
CA GLU A 336 10.98 -14.61 2.70
C GLU A 336 10.20 -13.83 1.64
N GLY A 337 9.65 -12.67 2.00
CA GLY A 337 8.98 -11.78 1.06
C GLY A 337 9.89 -11.34 -0.09
N ILE A 338 11.17 -11.06 0.21
CA ILE A 338 12.16 -10.67 -0.81
C ILE A 338 12.38 -11.82 -1.78
N ASN A 339 12.59 -13.04 -1.27
CA ASN A 339 12.79 -14.23 -2.10
C ASN A 339 11.57 -14.50 -3.01
N LYS A 340 10.35 -14.39 -2.48
CA LYS A 340 9.12 -14.50 -3.28
C LYS A 340 9.04 -13.43 -4.36
N THR A 341 9.44 -12.20 -4.04
CA THR A 341 9.44 -11.08 -4.99
C THR A 341 10.44 -11.31 -6.13
N LEU A 342 11.68 -11.70 -5.81
CA LEU A 342 12.70 -12.02 -6.80
C LEU A 342 12.29 -13.21 -7.68
N ALA A 343 11.77 -14.28 -7.07
CA ALA A 343 11.25 -15.43 -7.80
C ALA A 343 10.17 -15.01 -8.81
N TRP A 344 9.22 -14.16 -8.40
CA TRP A 344 8.21 -13.62 -9.33
C TRP A 344 8.83 -12.80 -10.46
N MET A 345 9.81 -11.93 -10.17
CA MET A 345 10.46 -11.13 -11.20
C MET A 345 11.21 -11.99 -12.23
N ASP A 346 11.75 -13.12 -11.79
CA ASP A 346 12.49 -14.05 -12.65
C ASP A 346 11.57 -14.99 -13.45
N GLU A 347 10.26 -14.98 -13.21
CA GLU A 347 9.27 -15.68 -14.05
C GLU A 347 9.09 -15.01 -15.43
N GLY A 348 9.58 -13.77 -15.61
CA GLY A 348 9.55 -13.05 -16.88
C GLY A 348 8.15 -12.76 -17.40
N LEU A 349 7.21 -12.46 -16.48
CA LEU A 349 5.79 -12.20 -16.74
C LEU A 349 5.51 -10.76 -17.15
#